data_AF-A0A376W9Y0-F1
#
_entry.id   AF-A0A376W9Y0-F1
#
_cell.length_a   1.000
_cell.length_b   1.000
_cell.length_c   1.000
_cell.angle_alpha   90.00
_cell.angle_beta   90.00
_cell.angle_gamma   90.00
#
_symmetry.space_group_name_H-M   'P 1'
#
loop_
_entity.id
_entity.type
_entity.pdbx_description
1 polymer ?
#
loop_
_entity_poly.entity_id
_entity_poly.type
_entity_poly.pdbx_seq_one_letter_code
_entity_poly.pdbx_strand_id
1 'polypeptide(L)'
;MQFMNSRLPVATQVLSKKDDQFKFEKQTIELHRFVKAGHTDDHSVWLLKQEKVAHSPDLLNPDQLPMMGFAVSDTLVYHDSNLRQVEMLDWKYFIGGHGNIGSHDDFKFQRQFLNDLRDTTIKVRKEESFGKFMNKTANNHADFARAQREAIIKKSN
;
A
#
# COMPACT_ATOMS: atom_id res chain seq x y z
N MET A 1 -20.11 -2.00 -9.17
CA MET A 1 -21.32 -2.47 -8.43
C MET A 1 -22.40 -3.00 -9.37
N GLN A 2 -22.93 -2.20 -10.31
CA GLN A 2 -23.90 -2.70 -11.32
C GLN A 2 -23.34 -3.82 -12.20
N PHE A 3 -22.07 -3.72 -12.63
CA PHE A 3 -21.41 -4.75 -13.44
C PHE A 3 -21.34 -6.13 -12.78
N MET A 4 -21.27 -6.19 -11.43
CA MET A 4 -21.18 -7.47 -10.69
C MET A 4 -22.53 -7.95 -10.14
N ASN A 5 -23.64 -7.29 -10.48
CA ASN A 5 -24.97 -7.56 -9.91
C ASN A 5 -24.94 -7.66 -8.36
N SER A 6 -24.14 -6.79 -7.73
CA SER A 6 -23.95 -6.81 -6.28
C SER A 6 -25.25 -6.40 -5.57
N ARG A 7 -25.62 -7.16 -4.52
CA ARG A 7 -26.76 -6.83 -3.63
C ARG A 7 -26.35 -5.97 -2.44
N LEU A 8 -25.09 -5.58 -2.34
CA LEU A 8 -24.60 -4.73 -1.27
C LEU A 8 -25.18 -3.31 -1.41
N PRO A 9 -25.53 -2.64 -0.30
CA PRO A 9 -26.01 -1.27 -0.35
C PRO A 9 -24.97 -0.36 -0.99
N VAL A 10 -25.45 0.63 -1.75
CA VAL A 10 -24.60 1.69 -2.32
C VAL A 10 -24.34 2.74 -1.24
N ALA A 11 -23.12 3.29 -1.22
CA ALA A 11 -22.78 4.38 -0.32
C ALA A 11 -23.72 5.59 -0.55
N THR A 12 -24.27 6.14 0.53
CA THR A 12 -25.11 7.34 0.50
C THR A 12 -24.29 8.63 0.42
N GLN A 13 -23.00 8.55 0.76
CA GLN A 13 -22.04 9.65 0.69
C GLN A 13 -20.73 9.13 0.09
N VAL A 14 -20.15 9.92 -0.81
CA VAL A 14 -18.85 9.64 -1.43
C VAL A 14 -17.89 10.78 -1.12
N LEU A 15 -16.77 10.45 -0.48
CA LEU A 15 -15.68 11.38 -0.23
C LEU A 15 -14.73 11.35 -1.44
N SER A 16 -14.78 12.38 -2.26
CA SER A 16 -14.11 12.41 -3.57
C SER A 16 -12.80 13.20 -3.58
N LYS A 17 -12.54 14.01 -2.54
CA LYS A 17 -11.32 14.82 -2.44
C LYS A 17 -10.16 13.99 -1.91
N LYS A 18 -8.94 14.43 -2.22
CA LYS A 18 -7.70 13.79 -1.73
C LYS A 18 -7.65 13.80 -0.20
N ASP A 19 -7.88 14.96 0.38
CA ASP A 19 -8.08 15.15 1.81
C ASP A 19 -9.54 15.59 1.97
N ASP A 20 -10.34 14.77 2.63
CA ASP A 20 -11.74 15.03 2.92
C ASP A 20 -12.02 14.82 4.40
N GLN A 21 -13.13 15.34 4.91
CA GLN A 21 -13.49 15.11 6.30
C GLN A 21 -14.99 15.20 6.51
N PHE A 22 -15.48 14.52 7.52
CA PHE A 22 -16.86 14.64 7.99
C PHE A 22 -16.93 14.49 9.51
N LYS A 23 -18.09 14.83 10.05
CA LYS A 23 -18.40 14.62 11.47
C LYS A 23 -19.20 13.34 11.62
N PHE A 24 -18.78 12.50 12.54
CA PHE A 24 -19.55 11.37 13.04
C PHE A 24 -19.65 11.50 14.55
N GLU A 25 -20.85 11.78 15.05
CA GLU A 25 -21.08 12.15 16.46
C GLU A 25 -20.14 13.29 16.91
N LYS A 26 -19.29 13.03 17.92
CA LYS A 26 -18.33 13.99 18.46
C LYS A 26 -16.97 13.94 17.76
N GLN A 27 -16.80 13.03 16.79
CA GLN A 27 -15.54 12.81 16.10
C GLN A 27 -15.43 13.55 14.78
N THR A 28 -14.23 14.04 14.51
CA THR A 28 -13.82 14.41 13.16
C THR A 28 -13.16 13.19 12.54
N ILE A 29 -13.73 12.72 11.44
CA ILE A 29 -13.14 11.67 10.63
C ILE A 29 -12.51 12.32 9.43
N GLU A 30 -11.18 12.23 9.32
CA GLU A 30 -10.42 12.72 8.16
C GLU A 30 -10.12 11.52 7.25
N LEU A 31 -10.38 11.68 5.96
CA LEU A 31 -9.99 10.73 4.92
C LEU A 31 -8.77 11.29 4.20
N HIS A 32 -7.67 10.54 4.20
CA HIS A 32 -6.50 10.83 3.38
C HIS A 32 -6.33 9.76 2.32
N ARG A 33 -6.61 10.12 1.07
CA ARG A 33 -6.39 9.25 -0.08
C ARG A 33 -4.91 9.20 -0.41
N PHE A 34 -4.41 8.00 -0.69
CA PHE A 34 -3.04 7.84 -1.17
C PHE A 34 -2.88 8.48 -2.55
N VAL A 35 -1.73 9.13 -2.78
CA VAL A 35 -1.38 9.65 -4.11
C VAL A 35 -1.46 8.55 -5.17
N LYS A 36 -1.02 7.34 -4.82
CA LYS A 36 -1.24 6.11 -5.57
C LYS A 36 -1.56 4.99 -4.60
N ALA A 37 -2.77 4.46 -4.70
CA ALA A 37 -3.21 3.42 -3.81
C ALA A 37 -2.49 2.09 -4.12
N GLY A 38 -2.12 1.37 -3.05
CA GLY A 38 -1.27 0.19 -3.12
C GLY A 38 -2.02 -1.15 -3.02
N HIS A 39 -3.34 -1.13 -2.81
CA HIS A 39 -4.15 -2.33 -2.56
C HIS A 39 -5.40 -2.36 -3.45
N THR A 40 -6.26 -1.34 -3.34
CA THR A 40 -7.42 -1.10 -4.23
C THR A 40 -7.45 0.38 -4.63
N ASP A 41 -8.16 0.75 -5.70
CA ASP A 41 -8.18 2.12 -6.24
C ASP A 41 -8.71 3.18 -5.25
N ASP A 42 -9.50 2.76 -4.27
CA ASP A 42 -10.08 3.58 -3.22
C ASP A 42 -9.36 3.44 -1.86
N HIS A 43 -8.30 2.63 -1.79
CA HIS A 43 -7.55 2.45 -0.55
C HIS A 43 -6.98 3.79 -0.05
N SER A 44 -7.20 4.05 1.23
CA SER A 44 -7.02 5.32 1.91
C SER A 44 -6.91 5.09 3.42
N VAL A 45 -6.40 6.08 4.15
CA VAL A 45 -6.37 6.06 5.62
C VAL A 45 -7.46 6.97 6.18
N TRP A 46 -8.17 6.47 7.17
CA TRP A 46 -9.18 7.18 7.93
C TRP A 46 -8.58 7.55 9.28
N LEU A 47 -8.42 8.84 9.55
CA LEU A 47 -7.93 9.35 10.82
C LEU A 47 -9.10 9.77 11.70
N LEU A 48 -9.27 9.06 12.81
CA LEU A 48 -10.15 9.44 13.90
C LEU A 48 -9.38 10.45 14.76
N LYS A 49 -9.59 11.73 14.46
CA LYS A 49 -8.68 12.81 14.87
C LYS A 49 -8.53 12.91 16.38
N GLN A 50 -9.63 12.86 17.14
CA GLN A 50 -9.58 13.06 18.58
C GLN A 50 -9.09 11.82 19.32
N GLU A 51 -9.39 10.60 18.85
CA GLU A 51 -8.83 9.37 19.42
C GLU A 51 -7.37 9.11 19.03
N LYS A 52 -6.85 9.83 18.03
CA LYS A 52 -5.53 9.59 17.44
C LYS A 52 -5.41 8.15 16.91
N VAL A 53 -6.44 7.69 16.20
CA VAL A 53 -6.46 6.35 15.59
C VAL A 53 -6.42 6.49 14.07
N ALA A 54 -5.38 5.91 13.46
CA ALA A 54 -5.32 5.75 12.01
C ALA A 54 -5.86 4.36 11.64
N HIS A 55 -6.88 4.31 10.81
CA HIS A 55 -7.45 3.08 10.28
C HIS A 55 -7.23 3.00 8.78
N SER A 56 -6.46 2.01 8.33
CA SER A 56 -6.20 1.77 6.91
C SER A 56 -6.24 0.27 6.69
N PRO A 57 -7.43 -0.30 6.41
CA PRO A 57 -7.58 -1.72 6.10
C PRO A 57 -6.60 -2.15 5.03
N ASP A 58 -5.89 -3.24 5.29
CA ASP A 58 -5.04 -3.89 4.30
C ASP A 58 -3.86 -3.04 3.79
N LEU A 59 -3.43 -2.05 4.60
CA LEU A 59 -2.15 -1.37 4.43
C LEU A 59 -1.01 -2.12 5.12
N LEU A 60 -1.23 -2.47 6.38
CA LEU A 60 -0.26 -3.11 7.27
C LEU A 60 -1.07 -3.94 8.27
N ASN A 61 -0.58 -5.14 8.59
CA ASN A 61 -1.20 -5.99 9.61
C ASN A 61 -0.21 -6.11 10.77
N PRO A 62 -0.36 -5.31 11.84
CA PRO A 62 0.50 -5.41 13.00
C PRO A 62 0.45 -6.82 13.59
N ASP A 63 1.59 -7.31 14.11
CA ASP A 63 1.74 -8.69 14.64
C ASP A 63 1.57 -9.81 13.59
N GLN A 64 1.68 -9.49 12.30
CA GLN A 64 1.71 -10.49 11.21
C GLN A 64 3.05 -10.44 10.48
N LEU A 65 3.59 -11.62 10.13
CA LEU A 65 4.81 -11.68 9.31
C LEU A 65 4.58 -10.92 7.99
N PRO A 66 5.48 -10.00 7.58
CA PRO A 66 5.29 -9.19 6.38
C PRO A 66 4.92 -10.00 5.14
N MET A 67 5.59 -11.14 4.93
CA MET A 67 5.37 -12.05 3.81
C MET A 67 3.97 -12.70 3.81
N MET A 68 3.37 -12.90 4.99
CA MET A 68 2.00 -13.41 5.10
C MET A 68 0.95 -12.30 4.98
N GLY A 69 1.37 -11.03 5.06
CA GLY A 69 0.54 -9.86 4.86
C GLY A 69 0.73 -9.25 3.47
N PHE A 70 0.82 -7.93 3.39
CA PHE A 70 0.82 -7.17 2.13
C PHE A 70 2.21 -6.92 1.51
N ALA A 71 3.25 -7.59 2.00
CA ALA A 71 4.60 -7.50 1.42
C ALA A 71 4.67 -7.96 -0.06
N VAL A 72 3.66 -8.68 -0.53
CA VAL A 72 3.54 -9.18 -1.91
C VAL A 72 2.35 -8.57 -2.65
N SER A 73 1.85 -7.40 -2.20
CA SER A 73 0.77 -6.70 -2.90
C SER A 73 1.11 -6.48 -4.39
N ASP A 74 0.11 -6.60 -5.25
CA ASP A 74 0.18 -6.40 -6.71
C ASP A 74 0.90 -5.11 -7.11
N THR A 75 0.88 -4.10 -6.23
CA THR A 75 1.58 -2.83 -6.42
C THR A 75 2.52 -2.49 -5.27
N LEU A 76 3.38 -3.44 -4.87
CA LEU A 76 4.46 -3.23 -3.89
C LEU A 76 5.23 -1.92 -4.08
N VAL A 77 5.39 -1.48 -5.33
CA VAL A 77 6.03 -0.22 -5.72
C VAL A 77 5.46 1.04 -5.05
N TYR A 78 4.20 1.02 -4.62
CA TYR A 78 3.55 2.15 -3.92
C TYR A 78 3.40 1.91 -2.41
N HIS A 79 3.67 0.70 -1.94
CA HIS A 79 3.45 0.32 -0.55
C HIS A 79 4.29 1.19 0.41
N ASP A 80 5.59 1.35 0.16
CA ASP A 80 6.46 2.23 1.01
C ASP A 80 5.97 3.68 1.04
N SER A 81 5.53 4.23 -0.11
CA SER A 81 4.99 5.60 -0.15
C SER A 81 3.67 5.74 0.61
N ASN A 82 2.88 4.67 0.71
CA ASN A 82 1.62 4.69 1.45
C ASN A 82 1.88 4.61 2.95
N LEU A 83 2.81 3.74 3.39
CA LEU A 83 3.28 3.70 4.78
C LEU A 83 3.77 5.08 5.24
N ARG A 84 4.61 5.73 4.43
CA ARG A 84 5.12 7.07 4.73
C ARG A 84 4.02 8.14 4.82
N GLN A 85 3.01 8.06 3.96
CA GLN A 85 1.87 8.98 4.03
C GLN A 85 1.12 8.85 5.35
N VAL A 86 0.93 7.63 5.85
CA VAL A 86 0.29 7.40 7.15
C VAL A 86 1.20 7.83 8.32
N GLU A 87 2.49 7.54 8.27
CA GLU A 87 3.46 7.96 9.31
C GLU A 87 3.51 9.49 9.52
N MET A 88 3.16 10.29 8.50
CA MET A 88 3.12 11.75 8.60
C MET A 88 1.88 12.31 9.30
N LEU A 89 0.87 11.49 9.57
CA LEU A 89 -0.38 11.90 10.23
C LEU A 89 -0.21 11.88 11.77
N ASP A 90 -1.01 12.69 12.47
CA ASP A 90 -1.01 12.73 13.95
C ASP A 90 -1.87 11.60 14.55
N TRP A 91 -1.31 10.39 14.62
CA TRP A 91 -1.95 9.24 15.25
C TRP A 91 -1.04 8.56 16.29
N LYS A 92 -1.68 7.84 17.21
CA LYS A 92 -1.07 7.06 18.29
C LYS A 92 -1.26 5.56 18.11
N TYR A 93 -2.43 5.14 17.64
CA TYR A 93 -2.73 3.73 17.38
C TYR A 93 -3.07 3.52 15.92
N PHE A 94 -2.65 2.39 15.36
CA PHE A 94 -2.97 2.00 14.00
C PHE A 94 -3.83 0.74 13.98
N ILE A 95 -4.86 0.72 13.11
CA ILE A 95 -5.76 -0.43 12.94
C ILE A 95 -5.75 -0.83 11.46
N GLY A 96 -5.16 -1.98 11.18
CA GLY A 96 -4.95 -2.51 9.82
C GLY A 96 -6.11 -3.31 9.23
N GLY A 97 -7.21 -3.49 9.96
CA GLY A 97 -8.31 -4.39 9.57
C GLY A 97 -8.02 -5.88 9.84
N HIS A 98 -6.75 -6.27 9.87
CA HIS A 98 -6.25 -7.57 10.33
C HIS A 98 -5.11 -7.37 11.34
N GLY A 99 -4.79 -8.42 12.09
CA GLY A 99 -3.72 -8.40 13.10
C GLY A 99 -4.13 -7.70 14.40
N ASN A 100 -3.13 -7.24 15.16
CA ASN A 100 -3.31 -6.56 16.45
C ASN A 100 -3.32 -5.02 16.28
N ILE A 101 -3.47 -4.28 17.39
CA ILE A 101 -3.30 -2.83 17.42
C ILE A 101 -1.84 -2.49 17.12
N GLY A 102 -1.63 -1.69 16.08
CA GLY A 102 -0.31 -1.27 15.62
C GLY A 102 0.17 0.05 16.22
N SER A 103 1.46 0.27 16.00
CA SER A 103 2.25 1.40 16.45
C SER A 103 3.15 1.91 15.31
N HIS A 104 3.84 3.03 15.55
CA HIS A 104 4.85 3.53 14.60
C HIS A 104 6.02 2.55 14.40
N ASP A 105 6.30 1.67 15.37
CA ASP A 105 7.36 0.66 15.26
C ASP A 105 7.02 -0.41 14.21
N ASP A 106 5.73 -0.76 14.06
CA ASP A 106 5.28 -1.71 13.03
C ASP A 106 5.51 -1.14 11.61
N PHE A 107 5.27 0.16 11.41
CA PHE A 107 5.57 0.85 10.14
C PHE A 107 7.07 0.85 9.86
N LYS A 108 7.88 1.19 10.87
CA LYS A 108 9.34 1.18 10.75
C LYS A 108 9.86 -0.21 10.40
N PHE A 109 9.35 -1.24 11.06
CA PHE A 109 9.71 -2.63 10.79
C PHE A 109 9.33 -3.04 9.36
N GLN A 110 8.10 -2.75 8.93
CA GLN A 110 7.64 -3.07 7.57
C GLN A 110 8.51 -2.40 6.51
N ARG A 111 8.84 -1.11 6.67
CA ARG A 111 9.74 -0.42 5.72
C ARG A 111 11.15 -1.00 5.73
N GLN A 112 11.68 -1.38 6.90
CA GLN A 112 12.98 -2.03 6.99
C GLN A 112 12.97 -3.34 6.20
N PHE A 113 11.95 -4.17 6.41
CA PHE A 113 11.76 -5.40 5.64
C PHE A 113 11.72 -5.16 4.13
N LEU A 114 10.98 -4.14 3.66
CA LEU A 114 10.90 -3.79 2.24
C LEU A 114 12.26 -3.35 1.66
N ASN A 115 13.03 -2.58 2.43
CA ASN A 115 14.39 -2.18 2.04
C ASN A 115 15.33 -3.38 1.97
N ASP A 116 15.31 -4.26 2.98
CA ASP A 116 16.15 -5.45 3.00
C ASP A 116 15.83 -6.39 1.83
N LEU A 117 14.54 -6.56 1.50
CA LEU A 117 14.10 -7.33 0.34
C LEU A 117 14.63 -6.72 -0.96
N ARG A 118 14.52 -5.39 -1.11
CA ARG A 118 15.01 -4.66 -2.30
C ARG A 118 16.53 -4.79 -2.44
N ASP A 119 17.26 -4.56 -1.37
CA ASP A 119 18.73 -4.55 -1.37
C ASP A 119 19.28 -5.95 -1.61
N THR A 120 18.69 -6.97 -0.98
CA THR A 120 19.02 -8.37 -1.23
C THR A 120 18.74 -8.75 -2.69
N THR A 121 17.60 -8.34 -3.24
CA THR A 121 17.27 -8.56 -4.66
C THR A 121 18.29 -7.91 -5.59
N ILE A 122 18.71 -6.67 -5.31
CA ILE A 122 19.73 -5.96 -6.10
C ILE A 122 21.08 -6.69 -6.02
N LYS A 123 21.48 -7.15 -4.82
CA LYS A 123 22.72 -7.89 -4.62
C LYS A 123 22.72 -9.19 -5.44
N VAL A 124 21.69 -10.03 -5.29
CA VAL A 124 21.59 -11.31 -6.01
C VAL A 124 21.59 -11.10 -7.53
N ARG A 125 20.89 -10.07 -8.04
CA ARG A 125 20.89 -9.74 -9.47
C ARG A 125 22.25 -9.34 -10.05
N LYS A 126 23.19 -8.87 -9.22
CA LYS A 126 24.57 -8.56 -9.64
C LYS A 126 25.43 -9.82 -9.68
N GLU A 127 25.19 -10.75 -8.77
CA GLU A 127 25.91 -12.03 -8.68
C GLU A 127 25.43 -13.01 -9.75
N GLU A 128 24.13 -13.00 -10.04
CA GLU A 128 23.47 -13.92 -10.97
C GLU A 128 22.66 -13.14 -12.00
N SER A 129 23.10 -13.16 -13.27
CA SER A 129 22.35 -12.53 -14.36
C SER A 129 21.00 -13.21 -14.54
N PHE A 130 19.91 -12.45 -14.33
CA PHE A 130 18.55 -12.92 -14.61
C PHE A 130 18.39 -13.50 -16.02
N GLY A 131 19.19 -13.00 -16.98
CA GLY A 131 19.20 -13.49 -18.36
C GLY A 131 19.55 -14.97 -18.50
N LYS A 132 20.20 -15.59 -17.52
CA LYS A 132 20.52 -17.03 -17.55
C LYS A 132 19.29 -17.93 -17.38
N PHE A 133 18.22 -17.39 -16.79
CA PHE A 133 16.95 -18.08 -16.60
C PHE A 133 15.90 -17.66 -17.63
N MET A 134 16.20 -16.67 -18.48
CA MET A 134 15.28 -16.21 -19.52
C MET A 134 15.52 -16.94 -20.82
N ASN A 135 14.49 -17.61 -21.33
CA ASN A 135 14.44 -17.96 -22.74
C ASN A 135 14.08 -16.72 -23.57
N LYS A 136 15.09 -16.11 -24.22
CA LYS A 136 14.94 -14.87 -25.00
C LYS A 136 13.96 -14.99 -26.16
N THR A 137 13.67 -16.19 -26.65
CA THR A 137 12.74 -16.42 -27.76
C THR A 137 11.35 -16.87 -27.31
N ALA A 138 11.11 -17.02 -26.00
CA ALA A 138 9.86 -17.56 -25.45
C ALA A 138 9.33 -16.84 -24.19
N ASN A 139 9.92 -15.72 -23.78
CA ASN A 139 9.54 -15.06 -22.52
C ASN A 139 8.54 -13.90 -22.73
N ASN A 140 7.26 -14.20 -22.54
CA ASN A 140 6.16 -13.22 -22.46
C ASN A 140 6.35 -12.16 -21.33
N HIS A 141 7.18 -12.42 -20.32
CA HIS A 141 7.51 -11.45 -19.28
C HIS A 141 8.61 -10.45 -19.69
N ALA A 142 9.39 -10.70 -20.76
CA ALA A 142 10.45 -9.77 -21.18
C ALA A 142 9.86 -8.45 -21.73
N ASP A 143 8.79 -8.53 -22.51
CA ASP A 143 8.07 -7.34 -22.99
C ASP A 143 7.35 -6.60 -21.86
N PHE A 144 6.76 -7.34 -20.91
CA PHE A 144 6.12 -6.76 -19.72
C PHE A 144 7.11 -6.05 -18.79
N ALA A 145 8.28 -6.67 -18.53
CA ALA A 145 9.33 -6.08 -17.73
C ALA A 145 9.91 -4.81 -18.38
N ARG A 146 10.03 -4.77 -19.72
CA ARG A 146 10.42 -3.56 -20.46
C ARG A 146 9.37 -2.46 -20.27
N ALA A 147 8.09 -2.75 -20.48
CA ALA A 147 7.01 -1.78 -20.32
C ALA A 147 6.91 -1.21 -18.89
N GLN A 148 7.04 -2.06 -17.86
CA GLN A 148 7.10 -1.60 -16.46
C GLN A 148 8.31 -0.73 -16.18
N ARG A 149 9.51 -1.14 -16.63
CA ARG A 149 10.74 -0.35 -16.44
C ARG A 149 10.63 1.03 -17.09
N GLU A 150 10.11 1.10 -18.32
CA GLU A 150 9.92 2.36 -19.04
C GLU A 150 8.92 3.27 -18.33
N ALA A 151 7.80 2.73 -17.82
CA ALA A 151 6.80 3.48 -17.06
C ALA A 151 7.34 4.03 -15.73
N ILE A 152 8.29 3.34 -15.11
CA ILE A 152 8.99 3.80 -13.89
C ILE A 152 9.96 4.93 -14.23
N ILE A 153 10.83 4.74 -15.24
CA ILE A 153 11.84 5.73 -15.64
C ILE A 153 11.19 7.04 -16.10
N LYS A 154 10.11 6.99 -16.89
CA LYS A 154 9.38 8.19 -17.35
C LYS A 154 8.77 9.03 -16.21
N LYS A 155 8.59 8.45 -15.02
CA LYS A 155 8.03 9.14 -13.84
C LYS A 155 9.11 9.74 -12.92
N SER A 156 10.39 9.46 -13.19
CA SER A 156 11.53 9.94 -12.38
C SER A 156 12.27 11.13 -12.99
N ASN A 157 11.85 11.57 -14.19
CA ASN A 157 12.23 12.83 -14.84
C ASN A 157 11.03 13.77 -14.82
#